data_AF-A0A496WTF2-F1
#
_entry.id   AF-A0A496WTF2-F1
#
_cell.length_a   1.000
_cell.length_b   1.000
_cell.length_c   1.000
_cell.angle_alpha   90.00
_cell.angle_beta   90.00
_cell.angle_gamma   90.00
#
_symmetry.space_group_name_H-M   'P 1'
#
loop_
_entity.id
_entity.type
_entity.pdbx_description
1 polymer ?
#
loop_
_entity_poly.entity_id
_entity_poly.type
_entity_poly.pdbx_seq_one_letter_code
_entity_poly.pdbx_strand_id
1 'polypeptide(L)'
;TGPWGHDGAYNTLSEVVEHHLDALAALENYATSQAVLPPRDDLSAIDFEIYNDPGSPGSPGSRAALAAASEIEPVSLNERSFDDLMAFLHALTDTDSLDIRHTMPISVPSDLPLAD
;
A
#
# COMPACT_ATOMS: atom_id res chain seq x y z
N THR A 1 6.36 -6.02 5.12
CA THR A 1 7.37 -5.13 4.51
C THR A 1 6.79 -4.56 3.23
N GLY A 2 7.36 -3.45 2.74
CA GLY A 2 6.90 -2.82 1.49
C GLY A 2 6.99 -3.74 0.26
N PRO A 3 6.33 -3.39 -0.86
CA PRO A 3 5.49 -2.21 -1.05
C PRO A 3 4.25 -2.23 -0.14
N TRP A 4 3.71 -1.04 0.15
CA TRP A 4 2.74 -0.81 1.21
C TRP A 4 1.31 -0.65 0.67
N GLY A 5 0.32 -0.99 1.51
CA GLY A 5 -1.07 -1.16 1.09
C GLY A 5 -1.42 -2.64 0.92
N HIS A 6 -2.70 -2.94 0.72
CA HIS A 6 -3.19 -4.32 0.57
C HIS A 6 -2.76 -4.94 -0.78
N ASP A 7 -2.50 -4.10 -1.76
CA ASP A 7 -2.11 -4.41 -3.14
C ASP A 7 -0.70 -3.92 -3.48
N GLY A 8 0.02 -3.33 -2.52
CA GLY A 8 1.33 -2.74 -2.76
C GLY A 8 1.28 -1.42 -3.54
N ALA A 9 0.21 -0.63 -3.40
CA ALA A 9 0.06 0.65 -4.09
C ALA A 9 1.21 1.65 -3.88
N TYR A 10 1.86 1.67 -2.71
CA TYR A 10 2.87 2.66 -2.35
C TYR A 10 4.28 2.07 -2.21
N ASN A 11 5.26 2.74 -2.78
CA ASN A 11 6.64 2.25 -2.79
C ASN A 11 7.40 2.55 -1.49
N THR A 12 6.97 3.54 -0.72
CA THR A 12 7.63 3.94 0.53
C THR A 12 6.69 3.92 1.74
N LEU A 13 7.28 3.79 2.94
CA LEU A 13 6.52 3.84 4.18
C LEU A 13 5.92 5.24 4.40
N SER A 14 6.65 6.29 4.03
CA SER A 14 6.18 7.67 4.15
C SER A 14 4.94 7.93 3.29
N GLU A 15 4.91 7.45 2.04
CA GLU A 15 3.77 7.67 1.15
C GLU A 15 2.49 6.98 1.67
N VAL A 16 2.60 5.77 2.22
CA VAL A 16 1.42 5.13 2.84
C VAL A 16 1.00 5.82 4.14
N VAL A 17 1.92 6.42 4.89
CA VAL A 17 1.56 7.23 6.06
C VAL A 17 0.86 8.52 5.63
N GLU A 18 1.39 9.22 4.64
CA GLU A 18 0.76 10.41 4.05
C GLU A 18 -0.65 10.10 3.51
N HIS A 19 -0.85 8.91 2.91
CA HIS A 19 -2.17 8.44 2.52
C HIS A 19 -3.17 8.39 3.66
N HIS A 20 -2.74 7.98 4.85
CA HIS A 20 -3.62 7.93 6.03
C HIS A 20 -3.83 9.30 6.68
N LEU A 21 -2.87 10.22 6.54
CA LEU A 21 -3.00 11.59 7.06
C LEU A 21 -3.98 12.41 6.24
N ASP A 22 -4.02 12.23 4.92
CA ASP A 22 -4.96 12.91 4.04
C ASP A 22 -5.38 12.00 2.87
N ALA A 23 -6.46 11.24 3.10
CA ALA A 23 -6.97 10.29 2.13
C ALA A 23 -7.47 10.96 0.84
N LEU A 24 -7.98 12.20 0.92
CA LEU A 24 -8.47 12.95 -0.24
C LEU A 24 -7.30 13.45 -1.10
N ALA A 25 -6.30 14.06 -0.48
CA ALA A 25 -5.09 14.46 -1.18
C ALA A 25 -4.36 13.26 -1.79
N ALA A 26 -4.31 12.13 -1.08
CA ALA A 26 -3.71 10.91 -1.59
C ALA A 26 -4.49 10.29 -2.75
N LEU A 27 -5.83 10.30 -2.69
CA LEU A 27 -6.69 9.90 -3.79
C LEU A 27 -6.46 10.79 -5.02
N GLU A 28 -6.28 12.10 -4.83
CA GLU A 28 -6.03 13.08 -5.90
C GLU A 28 -4.64 12.93 -6.53
N ASN A 29 -3.61 12.67 -5.72
CA ASN A 29 -2.22 12.74 -6.14
C ASN A 29 -1.54 11.37 -6.33
N TYR A 30 -2.27 10.26 -6.19
CA TYR A 30 -1.70 8.93 -6.39
C TYR A 30 -1.10 8.78 -7.79
N ALA A 31 0.20 8.44 -7.85
CA ALA A 31 0.90 8.17 -9.09
C ALA A 31 0.74 6.70 -9.47
N THR A 32 -0.10 6.42 -10.46
CA THR A 32 -0.37 5.05 -10.95
C THR A 32 0.88 4.30 -11.41
N SER A 33 1.95 5.01 -11.77
CA SER A 33 3.27 4.44 -12.08
C SER A 33 3.94 3.75 -10.89
N GLN A 34 3.44 3.93 -9.67
CA GLN A 34 3.93 3.22 -8.48
C GLN A 34 3.48 1.76 -8.44
N ALA A 35 2.33 1.44 -9.04
CA ALA A 35 1.80 0.08 -9.03
C ALA A 35 2.70 -0.86 -9.83
N VAL A 36 3.20 -1.91 -9.18
CA VAL A 36 3.98 -2.97 -9.82
C VAL A 36 3.04 -4.11 -10.23
N LEU A 37 2.48 -3.99 -11.43
CA LEU A 37 1.53 -4.97 -11.97
C LEU A 37 2.24 -5.98 -12.89
N PRO A 38 1.90 -7.28 -12.84
CA PRO A 38 2.43 -8.27 -13.79
C PRO A 38 2.06 -7.90 -15.23
N PRO A 39 2.99 -7.99 -16.20
CA PRO A 39 2.71 -7.62 -17.58
C PRO A 39 1.71 -8.58 -18.21
N ARG A 40 0.63 -8.03 -18.77
CA ARG A 40 -0.41 -8.78 -19.48
C ARG A 40 -1.02 -7.93 -20.58
N ASP A 41 -0.73 -8.25 -21.84
CA ASP A 41 -1.18 -7.47 -23.00
C ASP A 41 -2.70 -7.27 -23.04
N ASP A 42 -3.48 -8.21 -22.50
CA ASP A 42 -4.94 -8.15 -22.45
C ASP A 42 -5.50 -7.29 -21.31
N LEU A 43 -4.69 -6.95 -20.29
CA LEU A 43 -5.12 -6.22 -19.09
C LEU A 43 -4.41 -4.86 -18.93
N SER A 44 -3.17 -4.72 -19.40
CA SER A 44 -2.36 -3.51 -19.14
C SER A 44 -2.99 -2.22 -19.69
N ALA A 45 -3.83 -2.30 -20.73
CA ALA A 45 -4.53 -1.14 -21.27
C ALA A 45 -5.70 -0.66 -20.36
N ILE A 46 -6.20 -1.51 -19.46
CA ILE A 46 -7.40 -1.26 -18.64
C ILE A 46 -7.14 -1.26 -17.12
N ASP A 47 -5.91 -1.50 -16.68
CA ASP A 47 -5.52 -1.54 -15.25
C ASP A 47 -6.00 -0.32 -14.45
N PHE A 48 -6.10 0.84 -15.10
CA PHE A 48 -6.52 2.10 -14.48
C PHE A 48 -7.80 2.68 -15.09
N GLU A 49 -8.63 1.88 -15.78
CA GLU A 49 -9.87 2.38 -16.41
C GLU A 49 -10.81 3.02 -15.37
N ILE A 50 -11.04 2.34 -14.25
CA ILE A 50 -11.87 2.86 -13.15
C ILE A 50 -11.18 4.02 -12.43
N TYR A 51 -9.87 3.95 -12.24
CA TYR A 51 -9.13 5.05 -11.60
C TYR A 51 -9.20 6.33 -12.44
N ASN A 52 -9.15 6.22 -13.77
CA ASN A 52 -9.19 7.35 -14.70
C ASN A 52 -10.61 7.67 -15.21
N ASP A 53 -11.64 7.04 -14.64
CA ASP A 53 -13.03 7.23 -15.04
C ASP A 53 -13.43 8.72 -14.91
N PRO A 54 -13.70 9.42 -16.03
CA PRO A 54 -14.09 10.83 -16.00
C PRO A 54 -15.56 11.02 -15.58
N GLY A 55 -16.34 9.95 -15.48
CA GLY A 55 -17.78 9.99 -15.28
C GLY A 55 -18.58 10.29 -16.55
N SER A 56 -19.85 10.63 -16.38
CA SER A 56 -20.78 10.96 -17.46
C SER A 56 -21.76 12.07 -17.03
N PRO A 57 -22.52 12.70 -17.94
CA PRO A 57 -23.50 13.70 -17.55
C PRO A 57 -24.50 13.17 -16.52
N GLY A 58 -24.48 13.73 -15.31
CA GLY A 58 -25.32 13.30 -14.18
C GLY A 58 -24.73 12.20 -13.30
N SER A 59 -23.51 11.72 -13.58
CA SER A 59 -22.82 10.73 -12.75
C SER A 59 -21.32 11.09 -12.62
N PRO A 60 -20.83 11.39 -11.40
CA PRO A 60 -19.43 11.71 -11.21
C PRO A 60 -18.54 10.50 -11.51
N GLY A 61 -17.33 10.76 -12.00
CA GLY A 61 -16.32 9.71 -12.17
C GLY A 61 -15.94 9.06 -10.85
N SER A 62 -15.44 7.84 -10.91
CA SER A 62 -15.20 6.96 -9.75
C SER A 62 -14.42 7.64 -8.61
N ARG A 63 -13.33 8.36 -8.90
CA ARG A 63 -12.56 9.10 -7.88
C ARG A 63 -13.33 10.26 -7.26
N ALA A 64 -14.10 11.00 -8.06
CA ALA A 64 -14.92 12.10 -7.56
C ALA A 64 -16.06 11.58 -6.67
N ALA A 65 -16.67 10.44 -7.04
CA ALA A 65 -17.68 9.78 -6.23
C ALA A 65 -17.12 9.31 -4.89
N LEU A 66 -15.93 8.70 -4.88
CA LEU A 66 -15.23 8.30 -3.67
C LEU A 66 -14.89 9.49 -2.76
N ALA A 67 -14.34 10.57 -3.35
CA ALA A 67 -14.02 11.78 -2.60
C ALA A 67 -15.26 12.40 -1.93
N ALA A 68 -16.39 12.46 -2.65
CA ALA A 68 -17.64 13.00 -2.13
C ALA A 68 -18.28 12.13 -1.03
N ALA A 69 -17.97 10.83 -1.00
CA ALA A 69 -18.46 9.89 0.01
C ALA A 69 -17.51 9.74 1.21
N SER A 70 -16.31 10.33 1.16
CA SER A 70 -15.35 10.24 2.25
C SER A 70 -15.83 11.02 3.47
N GLU A 71 -15.84 10.36 4.63
CA GLU A 71 -16.08 10.98 5.94
C GLU A 71 -14.78 11.16 6.74
N ILE A 72 -13.62 10.91 6.10
CA ILE A 72 -12.31 10.97 6.74
C ILE A 72 -11.82 12.42 6.74
N GLU A 73 -11.68 12.96 7.94
CA GLU A 73 -11.07 14.28 8.16
C GLU A 73 -9.53 14.18 8.10
N PRO A 74 -8.85 15.10 7.40
CA PRO A 74 -7.40 15.08 7.31
C PRO A 74 -6.75 15.45 8.65
N VAL A 75 -5.62 14.81 8.95
CA VAL A 75 -4.80 15.05 10.13
C VAL A 75 -3.53 15.78 9.72
N SER A 76 -3.37 17.02 10.17
CA SER A 76 -2.13 17.77 9.95
C SER A 76 -1.11 17.46 11.04
N LEU A 77 0.05 16.97 10.63
CA LEU A 77 1.25 16.89 11.46
C LEU A 77 2.24 17.98 11.03
N ASN A 78 2.96 18.53 12.00
CA ASN A 78 4.17 19.28 11.68
C ASN A 78 5.32 18.31 11.37
N GLU A 79 6.39 18.83 10.77
CA GLU A 79 7.57 18.05 10.36
C GLU A 79 8.13 17.19 11.49
N ARG A 80 8.30 17.75 12.70
CA ARG A 80 8.80 17.00 13.85
C ARG A 80 7.89 15.83 14.24
N SER A 81 6.58 16.05 14.28
CA SER A 81 5.62 15.00 14.63
C SER A 81 5.55 13.90 13.57
N PHE A 82 5.74 14.24 12.29
CA PHE A 82 5.86 13.26 11.23
C PHE A 82 7.15 12.44 11.36
N ASP A 83 8.29 13.10 11.61
CA ASP A 83 9.58 12.43 11.84
C ASP A 83 9.53 11.49 13.05
N ASP A 84 8.91 11.92 14.15
CA ASP A 84 8.72 11.10 15.35
C ASP A 84 7.86 9.85 15.05
N LEU A 85 6.81 9.99 14.24
CA LEU A 85 5.98 8.86 13.79
C LEU A 85 6.79 7.89 12.93
N MET A 86 7.55 8.39 11.96
CA MET A 86 8.40 7.57 11.10
C MET A 86 9.48 6.83 11.91
N ALA A 87 10.11 7.52 12.87
CA ALA A 87 11.08 6.91 13.78
C ALA A 87 10.44 5.80 14.63
N PHE A 88 9.23 6.04 15.15
CA PHE A 88 8.48 5.02 15.88
C PHE A 88 8.18 3.80 15.01
N LEU A 89 7.67 3.99 13.79
CA LEU A 89 7.37 2.88 12.87
C LEU A 89 8.64 2.08 12.50
N HIS A 90 9.77 2.75 12.29
CA HIS A 90 11.05 2.08 12.06
C HIS A 90 11.54 1.28 13.28
N ALA A 91 11.31 1.76 14.49
CA ALA A 91 11.69 1.07 15.72
C ALA A 91 10.92 -0.24 15.95
N LEU A 92 9.80 -0.46 15.24
CA LEU A 92 9.06 -1.73 15.25
C LEU A 92 9.70 -2.82 14.37
N THR A 93 10.85 -2.55 13.74
CA THR A 93 11.56 -3.53 12.91
C THR A 93 12.24 -4.58 13.79
N ASP A 94 11.73 -5.81 13.75
CA ASP A 94 12.41 -6.97 14.31
C ASP A 94 13.38 -7.58 13.28
N THR A 95 14.68 -7.37 13.46
CA THR A 95 15.71 -7.89 12.55
C THR A 95 15.86 -9.41 12.62
N ASP A 96 15.49 -10.04 13.73
CA ASP A 96 15.59 -11.50 13.88
C ASP A 96 14.53 -12.21 13.05
N SER A 97 13.47 -11.51 12.64
CA SER A 97 12.45 -12.01 11.72
C SER A 97 12.96 -12.28 10.30
N LEU A 98 14.14 -11.74 9.91
CA LEU A 98 14.74 -11.97 8.60
C LEU A 98 15.29 -13.41 8.45
N ASP A 99 15.66 -14.05 9.56
CA ASP A 99 16.18 -15.42 9.56
C ASP A 99 15.61 -16.24 10.72
N ILE A 100 14.43 -16.79 10.47
CA ILE A 100 13.74 -17.69 11.41
C ILE A 100 14.13 -19.16 11.23
N ARG A 101 15.21 -19.49 10.50
CA ARG A 101 15.60 -20.90 10.31
C ARG A 101 15.94 -21.60 11.62
N HIS A 102 16.28 -20.85 12.66
CA HIS A 102 16.48 -21.38 14.01
C HIS A 102 15.19 -21.93 14.65
N THR A 103 14.00 -21.57 14.18
CA THR A 103 12.71 -22.10 14.65
C THR A 103 12.25 -23.33 13.88
N MET A 104 12.95 -23.72 12.81
CA MET A 104 12.57 -24.88 12.00
C MET A 104 12.79 -26.19 12.78
N PRO A 105 11.81 -27.12 12.79
CA PRO A 105 12.00 -28.43 13.38
C PRO A 105 13.06 -29.24 12.60
N ILE A 106 13.71 -30.19 13.25
CA ILE A 106 14.71 -31.06 12.60
C ILE A 106 14.11 -32.09 11.63
N SER A 107 12.82 -32.42 11.80
CA SER A 107 12.08 -33.35 10.95
C SER A 107 10.57 -33.09 11.05
N VAL A 108 9.81 -33.58 10.06
CA VAL A 108 8.34 -33.61 10.09
C VAL A 108 7.83 -35.05 10.13
N PRO A 109 6.62 -35.31 10.68
CA PRO A 109 6.07 -36.67 10.79
C PRO A 109 5.90 -37.44 9.47
N SER A 110 5.97 -36.76 8.33
CA SER A 110 5.91 -37.37 7.00
C SER A 110 7.25 -37.93 6.52
N ASP A 111 8.34 -37.70 7.25
CA ASP A 111 9.73 -38.00 6.85
C ASP A 111 10.19 -37.30 5.56
N LEU A 112 9.44 -36.31 5.07
CA LEU A 112 9.83 -35.52 3.89
C LEU A 112 10.97 -34.56 4.23
N PRO A 113 11.89 -34.30 3.28
CA PRO A 113 12.89 -33.24 3.42
C PRO A 113 12.22 -31.89 3.66
N LEU A 114 12.84 -31.04 4.47
CA LEU A 114 12.34 -29.70 4.77
C LEU A 114 12.75 -28.64 3.73
N ALA A 115 13.64 -29.01 2.82
CA ALA A 115 14.09 -28.18 1.70
C ALA A 115 13.70 -28.87 0.39
N ASP A 116 13.28 -28.07 -0.59
CA ASP A 116 13.07 -28.48 -1.98
C ASP A 116 14.40 -28.62 -2.75
#